data_AF-A0A5E4QYI6-F1
#
_entry.id   AF-A0A5E4QYI6-F1
#
_cell.length_a   1.000
_cell.length_b   1.000
_cell.length_c   1.000
_cell.angle_alpha   90.00
_cell.angle_beta   90.00
_cell.angle_gamma   90.00
#
_symmetry.space_group_name_H-M   'P 1'
#
loop_
_entity.id
_entity.type
_entity.pdbx_description
1 polymer ?
#
loop_
_entity_poly.entity_id
_entity_poly.type
_entity_poly.pdbx_seq_one_letter_code
_entity_poly.pdbx_strand_id
1 'polypeptide(L)'
;MESIKRELMKIDWVDLFTPMNNVDDMIDSFYKILNSLIDNQNIVFQQLKTVNIHKGAGGDGIHPFLISSCAKELTEPVTYLFQVSMETASFRERTMAEHSGGKEGKK
;
A
#
# COMPACT_ATOMS: atom_id res chain seq x y z
N MET A 1 7.84 2.81 7.39
CA MET A 1 8.56 2.10 6.29
C MET A 1 9.96 1.65 6.67
N GLU A 2 10.80 2.49 7.31
CA GLU A 2 12.18 2.13 7.67
C GLU A 2 12.30 0.89 8.59
N SER A 3 11.29 0.63 9.43
CA SER A 3 11.24 -0.58 10.27
C SER A 3 11.08 -1.87 9.46
N ILE A 4 10.18 -1.90 8.47
CA ILE A 4 10.01 -3.06 7.57
C ILE A 4 11.29 -3.30 6.78
N LYS A 5 11.87 -2.24 6.21
CA LYS A 5 13.11 -2.34 5.43
C LYS A 5 14.22 -3.00 6.25
N ARG A 6 14.36 -2.59 7.52
CA ARG A 6 15.34 -3.20 8.45
C ARG A 6 15.06 -4.67 8.70
N GLU A 7 13.80 -5.07 8.90
CA GLU A 7 13.48 -6.49 9.10
C GLU A 7 13.71 -7.33 7.83
N LEU A 8 13.32 -6.82 6.65
CA LEU A 8 13.56 -7.48 5.36
C LEU A 8 15.06 -7.65 5.07
N MET A 9 15.90 -6.71 5.52
CA MET A 9 17.35 -6.79 5.36
C MET A 9 18.01 -7.86 6.24
N LYS A 10 17.33 -8.35 7.28
CA LYS A 10 17.86 -9.44 8.13
C LYS A 10 17.65 -10.82 7.52
N ILE A 11 16.80 -10.92 6.50
CA ILE A 11 16.44 -12.19 5.88
C ILE A 11 17.52 -12.55 4.86
N ASP A 12 18.06 -13.75 4.97
CA ASP A 12 18.89 -14.33 3.92
C ASP A 12 17.98 -14.85 2.80
N TRP A 13 17.75 -13.99 1.81
CA TRP A 13 16.90 -14.30 0.68
C TRP A 13 17.49 -15.38 -0.23
N VAL A 14 18.82 -15.52 -0.26
CA VAL A 14 19.47 -16.53 -1.09
C VAL A 14 19.22 -17.90 -0.49
N ASP A 15 19.48 -18.08 0.81
CA ASP A 15 19.21 -19.35 1.50
C ASP A 15 17.72 -19.69 1.49
N LEU A 16 16.85 -18.69 1.65
CA LEU A 16 15.40 -18.89 1.64
C LEU A 16 14.89 -19.34 0.25
N PHE A 17 15.41 -18.74 -0.82
CA PHE A 17 14.90 -19.00 -2.18
C PHE A 17 15.63 -20.13 -2.92
N THR A 18 16.86 -20.49 -2.53
CA THR A 18 17.61 -21.61 -3.12
C THR A 18 16.84 -22.94 -3.18
N PRO A 19 16.06 -23.35 -2.14
CA PRO A 19 15.26 -24.57 -2.23
C PRO A 19 14.02 -24.44 -3.12
N MET A 20 13.64 -23.23 -3.53
CA MET A 20 12.45 -22.97 -4.36
C MET A 20 12.79 -23.17 -5.83
N ASN A 21 11.89 -23.84 -6.55
CA ASN A 21 12.10 -24.33 -7.91
C ASN A 21 11.42 -23.45 -8.98
N ASN A 22 10.67 -22.43 -8.59
CA ASN A 22 10.09 -21.46 -9.50
C ASN A 22 9.92 -20.09 -8.83
N VAL A 23 9.74 -19.07 -9.68
CA VAL A 23 9.63 -17.67 -9.26
C VAL A 23 8.30 -17.40 -8.54
N ASP A 24 7.23 -18.12 -8.88
CA ASP A 24 5.91 -17.91 -8.27
C ASP A 24 5.92 -18.25 -6.77
N ASP A 25 6.57 -19.35 -6.38
CA ASP A 25 6.74 -19.76 -4.99
C ASP A 25 7.62 -18.77 -4.20
N MET A 26 8.63 -18.18 -4.86
CA MET A 26 9.47 -17.13 -4.26
C MET A 26 8.65 -15.85 -4.01
N ILE A 27 7.79 -15.48 -4.96
CA ILE A 27 6.89 -14.32 -4.84
C ILE A 27 5.87 -14.54 -3.73
N ASP A 28 5.22 -15.71 -3.68
CA ASP A 28 4.26 -16.05 -2.64
C ASP A 28 4.90 -16.02 -1.25
N SER A 29 6.10 -16.60 -1.12
CA SER A 29 6.88 -16.57 0.12
C SER A 29 7.26 -15.14 0.53
N PHE A 30 7.67 -14.30 -0.42
CA PHE A 30 7.96 -12.90 -0.18
C PHE A 30 6.72 -12.14 0.36
N TYR A 31 5.56 -12.31 -0.29
CA TYR A 31 4.34 -11.62 0.14
C TYR A 31 3.84 -12.11 1.50
N LYS A 32 3.97 -13.40 1.81
CA LYS A 32 3.67 -13.95 3.15
C LYS A 32 4.53 -13.29 4.24
N ILE A 33 5.84 -13.17 4.01
CA ILE A 33 6.76 -12.50 4.93
C ILE A 33 6.37 -11.03 5.09
N LEU A 34 6.12 -10.34 3.99
CA LEU A 34 5.78 -8.93 4.00
C LEU A 34 4.47 -8.66 4.76
N ASN A 35 3.41 -9.43 4.51
CA ASN A 35 2.13 -9.32 5.19
C ASN A 35 2.28 -9.58 6.69
N SER A 36 3.04 -10.62 7.08
CA SER A 36 3.33 -10.90 8.49
C SER A 36 4.06 -9.72 9.18
N LEU A 37 5.02 -9.09 8.51
CA LEU A 37 5.72 -7.93 9.06
C LEU A 37 4.82 -6.70 9.21
N ILE A 38 3.91 -6.48 8.25
CA ILE A 38 2.97 -5.36 8.26
C ILE A 38 1.97 -5.50 9.41
N ASP A 39 1.42 -6.70 9.60
CA ASP A 39 0.46 -7.00 10.66
C ASP A 39 1.11 -6.88 12.04
N ASN A 40 2.30 -7.47 12.24
CA ASN A 40 2.98 -7.47 13.54
C ASN A 40 3.43 -6.08 14.00
N GLN A 41 3.77 -5.18 13.07
CA GLN A 41 4.30 -3.86 13.41
C GLN A 41 3.22 -2.76 13.50
N ASN A 42 1.93 -3.13 13.38
CA ASN A 42 0.79 -2.20 13.44
C ASN A 42 0.98 -0.98 12.52
N ILE A 43 1.56 -1.23 11.34
CA ILE A 43 2.11 -0.17 10.48
C ILE A 43 0.99 0.68 9.91
N VAL A 44 -0.10 0.03 9.51
CA VAL A 44 -1.28 0.69 8.96
C VAL A 44 -1.82 1.70 9.97
N PHE A 45 -2.00 1.31 11.24
CA PHE A 45 -2.43 2.24 12.30
C PHE A 45 -1.48 3.43 12.44
N GLN A 46 -0.16 3.19 12.45
CA GLN A 46 0.83 4.25 12.57
C GLN A 46 0.79 5.22 11.37
N GLN A 47 0.59 4.70 10.16
CA GLN A 47 0.43 5.53 8.96
C GLN A 47 -0.86 6.36 9.02
N LEU A 48 -1.98 5.74 9.43
CA LEU A 48 -3.26 6.43 9.60
C LEU A 48 -3.16 7.56 10.65
N LYS A 49 -2.42 7.35 11.75
CA LYS A 49 -2.21 8.38 12.78
C LYS A 49 -1.34 9.53 12.35
N THR A 50 -0.35 9.29 11.49
CA THR A 50 0.67 10.28 11.10
C THR A 50 0.31 11.07 9.83
N VAL A 51 -0.89 10.84 9.26
CA VAL A 51 -1.40 11.65 8.17
C VAL A 51 -1.44 13.14 8.56
N ASN A 52 -1.04 14.01 7.63
CA ASN A 52 -1.03 15.45 7.88
C ASN A 52 -2.46 16.00 7.92
N ILE A 53 -2.96 16.25 9.13
CA ILE A 53 -4.32 16.74 9.40
C ILE A 53 -4.60 18.16 8.89
N HIS A 54 -3.58 18.93 8.53
CA HIS A 54 -3.72 20.31 8.04
C HIS A 54 -3.85 20.42 6.52
N LYS A 55 -3.83 19.29 5.81
CA LYS A 55 -4.10 19.26 4.37
C LYS A 55 -5.61 19.22 4.11
N GLY A 56 -6.02 19.79 2.98
CA GLY A 56 -7.39 19.63 2.48
C GLY A 56 -7.71 18.18 2.13
N ALA A 57 -9.00 17.91 1.90
CA ALA A 57 -9.46 16.60 1.45
C ALA A 57 -8.84 16.19 0.11
N GLY A 58 -8.64 14.88 -0.08
CA GLY A 58 -8.20 14.32 -1.36
C GLY A 58 -9.30 14.35 -2.42
N GLY A 59 -9.03 13.73 -3.58
CA GLY A 59 -10.04 13.56 -4.64
C GLY A 59 -11.23 12.67 -4.25
N ASP A 60 -11.10 11.96 -3.13
CA ASP A 60 -12.15 11.17 -2.47
C ASP A 60 -13.06 12.00 -1.55
N GLY A 61 -12.75 13.27 -1.32
CA GLY A 61 -13.49 14.14 -0.40
C GLY A 61 -13.29 13.82 1.09
N ILE A 62 -12.37 12.91 1.44
CA ILE A 62 -12.13 12.51 2.83
C ILE A 62 -11.06 13.41 3.43
N HIS A 63 -11.42 14.14 4.48
CA HIS A 63 -10.47 15.01 5.16
C HIS A 63 -9.46 14.18 5.98
N PRO A 64 -8.14 14.49 5.94
CA PRO A 64 -7.10 13.77 6.70
C PRO A 64 -7.35 13.68 8.21
N PHE A 65 -8.03 14.68 8.77
CA PHE A 65 -8.51 14.65 10.16
C PHE A 65 -9.37 13.42 10.45
N LEU A 66 -10.32 13.07 9.58
CA LEU A 66 -11.18 11.90 9.76
C LEU A 66 -10.36 10.61 9.73
N ILE A 67 -9.40 10.52 8.82
CA ILE A 67 -8.48 9.37 8.73
C ILE A 67 -7.70 9.19 10.05
N SER A 68 -7.14 10.28 10.60
CA SER A 68 -6.38 10.20 11.86
C SER A 68 -7.27 9.93 13.09
N SER A 69 -8.48 10.46 13.09
CA SER A 69 -9.44 10.30 14.18
C SER A 69 -10.04 8.90 14.22
N CYS A 70 -10.31 8.30 13.06
CA CYS A 70 -10.83 6.94 12.93
C CYS A 70 -9.73 5.89 12.73
N ALA A 71 -8.46 6.23 13.01
CA ALA A 71 -7.33 5.36 12.68
C ALA A 71 -7.48 3.95 13.27
N LYS A 72 -8.01 3.83 14.49
CA LYS A 72 -8.20 2.55 15.17
C LYS A 72 -9.20 1.67 14.41
N GLU A 73 -10.36 2.23 14.08
CA GLU A 73 -11.45 1.57 13.38
C GLU A 73 -11.08 1.26 11.92
N LEU A 74 -10.26 2.12 11.32
CA LEU A 74 -9.79 1.96 9.94
C LEU A 74 -8.62 0.98 9.81
N THR A 75 -7.92 0.64 10.89
CA THR A 75 -6.69 -0.18 10.80
C THR A 75 -6.97 -1.53 10.16
N GLU A 76 -7.93 -2.28 10.71
CA GLU A 76 -8.26 -3.62 10.20
C GLU A 76 -8.77 -3.61 8.75
N PRO A 77 -9.80 -2.80 8.36
CA PRO A 77 -10.28 -2.81 6.98
C PRO A 77 -9.24 -2.31 5.97
N VAL A 78 -8.39 -1.34 6.34
CA VAL A 78 -7.32 -0.86 5.46
C VAL A 78 -6.21 -1.90 5.31
N THR A 79 -5.83 -2.59 6.39
CA THR A 79 -4.89 -3.72 6.33
C THR A 79 -5.42 -4.81 5.42
N TYR A 80 -6.67 -5.21 5.57
CA TYR A 80 -7.30 -6.22 4.73
C TYR A 80 -7.32 -5.80 3.25
N LEU A 81 -7.75 -4.57 2.94
CA LEU A 81 -7.74 -4.06 1.57
C LEU A 81 -6.33 -4.03 0.96
N PHE A 82 -5.32 -3.68 1.76
CA PHE A 82 -3.93 -3.72 1.33
C PHE A 82 -3.50 -5.16 0.98
N GLN A 83 -3.79 -6.13 1.85
CA GLN A 83 -3.47 -7.55 1.60
C GLN A 83 -4.15 -8.06 0.32
N VAL A 84 -5.45 -7.80 0.15
CA VAL A 84 -6.20 -8.17 -1.06
C VAL A 84 -5.62 -7.49 -2.31
N SER A 85 -5.19 -6.23 -2.22
CA SER A 85 -4.56 -5.53 -3.34
C SER A 85 -3.23 -6.19 -3.76
N MET A 86 -2.49 -6.76 -2.81
CA MET A 86 -1.22 -7.45 -3.06
C MET A 86 -1.44 -8.81 -3.71
N GLU A 87 -2.45 -9.56 -3.27
CA GLU A 87 -2.79 -10.88 -3.81
C GLU A 87 -3.40 -10.80 -5.21
N THR A 88 -4.24 -9.79 -5.47
CA THR A 88 -4.96 -9.68 -6.74
C THR A 88 -4.19 -8.94 -7.83
N ALA A 89 -3.03 -8.36 -7.49
CA ALA A 89 -2.24 -7.47 -8.35
C ALA A 89 -3.07 -6.38 -9.07
N SER A 90 -4.24 -6.03 -8.53
CA SER A 90 -5.21 -5.15 -9.17
C SER A 90 -4.97 -3.67 -8.80
N PHE A 91 -3.71 -3.23 -8.89
CA PHE A 91 -3.41 -1.80 -8.79
C PHE A 91 -3.82 -1.15 -10.10
N ARG A 92 -5.08 -0.67 -10.15
CA ARG A 92 -5.67 -0.04 -11.35
C ARG A 92 -4.68 0.97 -11.94
N GLU A 93 -4.34 0.77 -13.20
CA GLU A 93 -3.66 1.72 -14.07
C GLU A 93 -4.34 3.09 -13.91
N ARG A 94 -3.57 4.07 -13.43
CA ARG A 94 -4.08 5.41 -13.19
C ARG A 94 -4.47 6.02 -14.54
N THR A 95 -5.74 6.36 -14.68
CA THR A 95 -6.38 7.16 -15.72
C THR A 95 -5.43 8.17 -16.39
N MET A 96 -4.89 7.80 -17.56
CA MET A 96 -4.31 8.72 -18.54
C MET A 96 -5.27 8.87 -19.73
N ALA A 97 -6.50 9.31 -19.49
CA ALA A 97 -7.38 9.76 -20.55
C ALA A 97 -8.48 10.59 -19.90
N GLU A 98 -8.27 11.90 -19.81
CA GLU A 98 -9.28 12.96 -19.79
C GLU A 98 -8.63 14.24 -19.26
N HIS A 99 -7.73 14.84 -20.05
CA HIS A 99 -7.44 16.28 -20.02
C HIS A 99 -6.78 16.67 -21.35
N SER A 100 -7.59 16.77 -22.40
CA SER A 100 -7.31 17.62 -23.56
C SER A 100 -8.61 18.02 -24.25
N GLY A 101 -9.51 18.63 -23.47
CA GLY A 101 -10.49 19.56 -24.00
C GLY A 101 -9.77 20.85 -24.42
N GLY A 102 -9.32 20.91 -25.67
CA GLY A 102 -8.82 22.11 -26.31
C GLY A 102 -9.75 22.52 -27.46
N LYS A 103 -10.75 23.35 -27.16
CA LYS A 103 -11.42 24.17 -28.16
C LYS A 103 -10.44 25.27 -28.60
N GLU A 104 -10.11 25.37 -29.88
CA GLU A 104 -10.01 26.65 -30.61
C GLU A 104 -9.63 26.43 -32.09
N GLY A 105 -10.32 27.15 -32.98
CA GLY A 105 -10.08 27.08 -34.42
C GLY A 105 -11.24 27.57 -35.27
N LYS A 106 -11.89 28.69 -34.89
CA LYS A 106 -12.67 29.51 -35.84
C LYS A 106 -11.74 30.60 -36.34
N LYS A 107 -11.33 30.52 -37.61
CA LYS A 107 -11.22 31.66 -38.53
C LYS A 107 -11.16 31.15 -39.95
#